data_AF-A0A929RGA8-F1
#
_entry.id   AF-A0A929RGA8-F1
#
_cell.length_a   1.000
_cell.length_b   1.000
_cell.length_c   1.000
_cell.angle_alpha   90.00
_cell.angle_beta   90.00
_cell.angle_gamma   90.00
#
_symmetry.space_group_name_H-M   'P 1'
#
loop_
_entity.id
_entity.type
_entity.pdbx_description
1 polymer ?
#
loop_
_entity_poly.entity_id
_entity_poly.type
_entity_poly.pdbx_seq_one_letter_code
_entity_poly.pdbx_strand_id
1 'polypeptide(L)'
;MRVSDTKQMPLHSSTQEAGPLILQAFAWDMAPDASHWRYLAENAQSIADLGVTIIWLPPAYKGHGGVKDVGYGVYDLYDLGEFDQKGTIPTKYGTKNEYLAAIDALHEAGIAVCADIVLNHRMGADATEMVRA
;
A
#
# COMPACT_ATOMS: atom_id res chain seq x y z
N MET A 1 -16.85 8.45 5.10
CA MET A 1 -16.96 9.22 6.36
C MET A 1 -16.47 10.63 6.07
N ARG A 2 -17.26 11.68 6.35
CA ARG A 2 -16.77 13.06 6.15
C ARG A 2 -15.81 13.39 7.29
N VAL A 3 -14.74 14.13 7.00
CA VAL A 3 -13.75 14.58 8.00
C VAL A 3 -14.39 15.41 9.12
N SER A 4 -15.55 16.01 8.86
CA SER A 4 -16.35 16.72 9.87
C SER A 4 -16.96 15.83 10.97
N ASP A 5 -16.99 14.51 10.77
CA ASP A 5 -17.72 13.57 11.64
C ASP A 5 -16.77 12.73 12.53
N THR A 6 -15.46 12.99 12.50
CA THR A 6 -14.50 12.36 13.42
C THR A 6 -14.71 12.89 14.83
N LYS A 7 -15.34 12.07 15.67
CA LYS A 7 -15.57 12.32 17.11
C LYS A 7 -14.31 12.22 17.97
N GLN A 8 -13.19 11.77 17.43
CA GLN A 8 -11.92 11.71 18.15
C GLN A 8 -11.13 12.99 17.91
N MET A 9 -10.73 13.63 19.01
CA MET A 9 -9.82 14.78 18.96
C MET A 9 -8.52 14.39 18.25
N PRO A 10 -7.88 15.31 17.51
CA PRO A 10 -6.56 15.07 16.95
C PRO A 10 -5.59 14.66 18.07
N LEU A 11 -4.64 13.77 17.75
CA LEU A 11 -3.62 13.32 18.69
C LEU A 11 -2.96 14.53 19.35
N HIS A 12 -3.10 14.64 20.67
CA HIS A 12 -2.36 15.64 21.44
C HIS A 12 -0.91 15.18 21.59
N SER A 13 0.03 16.08 21.31
CA SER A 13 1.43 15.82 21.61
C SER A 13 1.62 15.61 23.11
N SER A 14 2.29 14.52 23.50
CA SER A 14 2.62 14.19 24.89
C SER A 14 4.13 13.93 25.01
N THR A 15 4.70 14.30 26.16
CA THR A 15 6.06 13.90 26.55
C THR A 15 6.07 12.75 27.56
N GLN A 16 4.88 12.28 27.96
CA GLN A 16 4.69 11.28 29.02
C GLN A 16 4.21 9.92 28.47
N GLU A 17 3.60 9.90 27.29
CA GLU A 17 3.12 8.69 26.62
C GLU A 17 3.80 8.54 25.26
N ALA A 18 4.16 7.30 24.91
CA ALA A 18 4.68 6.98 23.58
C ALA A 18 3.55 7.09 22.55
N GLY A 19 3.76 7.89 21.51
CA GLY A 19 2.83 7.99 20.39
C GLY A 19 2.95 6.81 19.42
N PRO A 20 2.07 6.74 18.40
CA PRO A 20 2.15 5.73 17.37
C PRO A 20 3.50 5.76 16.63
N LEU A 21 4.14 4.60 16.48
CA LEU A 21 5.27 4.41 15.58
C LEU A 21 4.76 3.94 14.22
N ILE A 22 5.04 4.72 13.18
CA ILE A 22 4.74 4.39 11.79
C ILE A 22 6.01 3.82 11.12
N LEU A 23 5.87 2.69 10.44
CA LEU A 23 6.91 2.14 9.56
C LEU A 23 6.49 2.31 8.09
N GLN A 24 7.30 3.00 7.29
CA GLN A 24 7.23 2.90 5.83
C GLN A 24 7.85 1.57 5.40
N ALA A 25 7.03 0.59 5.05
CA ALA A 25 7.47 -0.79 4.91
C ALA A 25 7.95 -1.15 3.50
N PHE A 26 8.41 -0.18 2.71
CA PHE A 26 8.88 -0.42 1.34
C PHE A 26 10.02 0.51 0.96
N ALA A 27 10.81 0.07 -0.01
CA ALA A 27 11.89 0.83 -0.63
C ALA A 27 11.78 0.79 -2.17
N TRP A 28 12.36 1.80 -2.81
CA TRP A 28 12.28 1.98 -4.26
C TRP A 28 12.91 0.81 -5.04
N ASP A 29 14.07 0.35 -4.57
CA ASP A 29 14.97 -0.61 -5.20
C ASP A 29 14.71 -2.07 -4.81
N MET A 30 13.64 -2.36 -4.06
CA MET A 30 13.21 -3.73 -3.78
C MET A 30 13.08 -4.54 -5.08
N ALA A 31 13.48 -5.82 -5.02
CA ALA A 31 13.34 -6.72 -6.16
C ALA A 31 11.85 -6.85 -6.57
N PRO A 32 11.54 -6.82 -7.88
CA PRO A 32 10.17 -6.98 -8.37
C PRO A 32 9.80 -8.47 -8.49
N ASP A 33 9.82 -9.18 -7.38
CA ASP A 33 9.62 -10.64 -7.31
C ASP A 33 8.27 -11.06 -6.70
N ALA A 34 7.36 -10.09 -6.48
CA ALA A 34 6.02 -10.33 -5.96
C ALA A 34 6.01 -11.08 -4.61
N SER A 35 7.04 -10.86 -3.77
CA SER A 35 7.17 -11.53 -2.47
C SER A 35 6.80 -10.66 -1.26
N HIS A 36 6.65 -9.36 -1.46
CA HIS A 36 6.59 -8.39 -0.37
C HIS A 36 5.41 -8.61 0.58
N TRP A 37 4.21 -8.91 0.07
CA TRP A 37 3.05 -9.20 0.90
C TRP A 37 3.24 -10.43 1.79
N ARG A 38 3.84 -11.50 1.24
CA ARG A 38 4.17 -12.70 2.03
C ARG A 38 5.18 -12.38 3.12
N TYR A 39 6.21 -11.59 2.81
CA TYR A 39 7.18 -11.13 3.80
C TYR A 39 6.52 -10.37 4.96
N LEU A 40 5.60 -9.43 4.68
CA LEU A 40 4.89 -8.70 5.74
C LEU A 40 4.00 -9.61 6.57
N ALA A 41 3.29 -10.56 5.95
CA ALA A 41 2.46 -11.53 6.67
C ALA A 41 3.31 -12.39 7.61
N GLU A 42 4.44 -12.92 7.13
CA GLU A 42 5.35 -13.80 7.90
C GLU A 42 6.05 -13.08 9.06
N ASN A 43 6.23 -11.76 8.96
CA ASN A 43 6.99 -10.96 9.94
C ASN A 43 6.12 -10.00 10.77
N ALA A 44 4.79 -10.06 10.65
CA ALA A 44 3.87 -9.13 11.32
C ALA A 44 4.12 -9.01 12.84
N GLN A 45 4.25 -10.14 13.54
CA GLN A 45 4.53 -10.13 14.97
C GLN A 45 5.91 -9.55 15.30
N SER A 46 6.94 -9.90 14.54
CA SER A 46 8.29 -9.35 14.75
C SER A 46 8.33 -7.84 14.51
N ILE A 47 7.53 -7.32 13.58
CA ILE A 47 7.37 -5.88 13.36
C ILE A 47 6.67 -5.23 14.57
N ALA A 48 5.64 -5.86 15.12
CA ALA A 48 4.92 -5.38 16.31
C ALA A 48 5.83 -5.36 17.55
N ASP A 49 6.68 -6.38 17.70
CA ASP A 49 7.65 -6.49 18.82
C ASP A 49 8.69 -5.35 18.82
N LEU A 50 8.92 -4.71 17.67
CA LEU A 50 9.74 -3.49 17.55
C LEU A 50 8.99 -2.21 17.96
N GLY A 51 7.73 -2.32 18.37
CA GLY A 51 6.87 -1.22 18.80
C GLY A 51 6.15 -0.51 17.65
N VAL A 52 6.18 -1.05 16.43
CA VAL A 52 5.42 -0.50 15.29
C VAL A 52 3.93 -0.67 15.54
N THR A 53 3.17 0.40 15.35
CA THR A 53 1.71 0.42 15.57
C THR A 53 0.92 0.73 14.31
N ILE A 54 1.59 1.30 13.30
CA ILE A 54 1.01 1.59 11.99
C ILE A 54 2.04 1.21 10.93
N ILE A 55 1.61 0.51 9.89
CA ILE A 55 2.44 0.20 8.73
C ILE A 55 1.90 0.91 7.50
N TRP A 56 2.77 1.68 6.83
CA TRP A 56 2.47 2.31 5.56
C TRP A 56 2.94 1.39 4.44
N LEU A 57 1.96 0.86 3.69
CA LEU A 57 2.18 -0.03 2.57
C LEU A 57 2.40 0.76 1.28
N PRO A 58 3.20 0.24 0.33
CA PRO A 58 3.31 0.85 -0.99
C PRO A 58 1.97 0.79 -1.73
N PRO A 59 1.79 1.57 -2.82
CA PRO A 59 0.58 1.50 -3.63
C PRO A 59 0.33 0.07 -4.14
N ALA A 60 -0.80 -0.52 -3.74
CA ALA A 60 -1.10 -1.93 -3.99
C ALA A 60 -1.72 -2.21 -5.37
N TYR A 61 -2.11 -1.16 -6.09
CA TYR A 61 -2.79 -1.24 -7.38
C TYR A 61 -1.82 -1.33 -8.57
N LYS A 62 -2.34 -1.77 -9.72
CA LYS A 62 -1.56 -1.99 -10.93
C LYS A 62 -0.97 -0.67 -11.46
N GLY A 63 0.35 -0.66 -11.59
CA GLY A 63 1.10 0.40 -12.24
C GLY A 63 1.30 0.15 -13.73
N HIS A 64 1.58 1.23 -14.48
CA HIS A 64 1.86 1.21 -15.92
C HIS A 64 3.01 0.27 -16.27
N GLY A 65 4.05 0.21 -15.41
CA GLY A 65 5.20 -0.68 -15.57
C GLY A 65 4.95 -2.15 -15.20
N GLY A 66 3.71 -2.55 -14.89
CA GLY A 66 3.38 -3.90 -14.44
C GLY A 66 4.14 -4.28 -13.17
N VAL A 67 4.78 -5.45 -13.14
CA VAL A 67 5.48 -5.98 -11.96
C VAL A 67 6.72 -5.15 -11.59
N LYS A 68 7.22 -4.31 -12.51
CA LYS A 68 8.41 -3.48 -12.28
C LYS A 68 8.06 -2.08 -11.75
N ASP A 69 6.78 -1.73 -11.72
CA ASP A 69 6.33 -0.43 -11.23
C ASP A 69 6.39 -0.38 -9.70
N VAL A 70 6.86 0.72 -9.13
CA VAL A 70 6.86 0.94 -7.67
C VAL A 70 5.44 1.32 -7.17
N GLY A 71 4.48 1.47 -8.07
CA GLY A 71 3.07 1.72 -7.78
C GLY A 71 2.64 3.17 -8.02
N TYR A 72 3.58 4.10 -8.18
CA TYR A 72 3.28 5.51 -8.47
C TYR A 72 2.95 5.77 -9.94
N GLY A 73 3.24 4.84 -10.85
CA GLY A 73 2.78 4.88 -12.24
C GLY A 73 1.32 4.48 -12.39
N VAL A 74 0.40 5.13 -11.65
CA VAL A 74 -0.98 4.68 -11.43
C VAL A 74 -1.72 4.38 -12.75
N TYR A 75 -2.07 3.12 -13.00
CA TYR A 75 -2.84 2.72 -14.18
C TYR A 75 -4.29 2.42 -13.82
N ASP A 76 -4.54 1.39 -13.01
CA ASP A 76 -5.88 0.98 -12.57
C ASP A 76 -5.92 0.86 -11.05
N LEU A 77 -6.61 1.80 -10.37
CA LEU A 77 -6.69 1.83 -8.90
C LEU A 77 -7.39 0.61 -8.29
N TYR A 78 -8.19 -0.11 -9.07
CA TYR A 78 -9.00 -1.22 -8.58
C TYR A 78 -8.35 -2.58 -8.79
N ASP A 79 -7.36 -2.66 -9.69
CA ASP A 79 -6.58 -3.88 -9.90
C ASP A 79 -5.46 -3.98 -8.85
N LEU A 80 -5.74 -4.63 -7.72
CA LEU A 80 -4.77 -4.85 -6.63
C LEU A 80 -3.83 -6.04 -6.89
N GLY A 81 -3.55 -6.35 -8.16
CA GLY A 81 -2.84 -7.56 -8.57
C GLY A 81 -3.79 -8.76 -8.71
N GLU A 82 -4.94 -8.52 -9.35
CA GLU A 82 -6.04 -9.48 -9.55
C GLU A 82 -6.21 -9.85 -11.04
N PHE A 83 -5.98 -8.89 -11.95
CA PHE A 83 -6.21 -9.07 -13.39
C PHE A 83 -4.91 -9.07 -14.18
N ASP A 84 -4.89 -9.79 -15.32
CA ASP A 84 -3.78 -9.72 -16.27
C ASP A 84 -3.85 -8.40 -17.05
N GLN A 85 -3.11 -7.41 -16.54
CA GLN A 85 -3.01 -6.07 -17.10
C GLN A 85 -1.56 -5.61 -17.04
N LYS A 86 -1.13 -4.89 -18.08
CA LYS A 86 0.27 -4.46 -18.25
C LYS A 86 1.28 -5.62 -18.17
N GLY A 87 0.87 -6.80 -18.66
CA GLY A 87 1.71 -7.99 -18.82
C GLY A 87 1.98 -8.78 -17.53
N THR A 88 1.17 -8.59 -16.50
CA THR A 88 1.28 -9.33 -15.23
C THR A 88 -0.07 -9.40 -14.50
N ILE A 89 -0.27 -10.47 -13.74
CA ILE A 89 -1.29 -10.53 -12.70
C ILE A 89 -0.80 -9.81 -11.43
N PRO A 90 0.26 -10.27 -10.73
CA PRO A 90 0.72 -9.60 -9.52
C PRO A 90 1.24 -8.19 -9.81
N THR A 91 1.18 -7.33 -8.80
CA THR A 91 1.98 -6.10 -8.78
C THR A 91 3.43 -6.43 -8.42
N LYS A 92 4.29 -5.42 -8.29
CA LYS A 92 5.64 -5.59 -7.73
C LYS A 92 5.65 -6.34 -6.40
N TYR A 93 4.58 -6.19 -5.62
CA TYR A 93 4.52 -6.59 -4.22
C TYR A 93 3.81 -7.92 -3.97
N GLY A 94 2.96 -8.36 -4.92
CA GLY A 94 2.20 -9.61 -4.81
C GLY A 94 0.84 -9.53 -5.49
N THR A 95 0.03 -10.55 -5.24
CA THR A 95 -1.37 -10.64 -5.66
C THR A 95 -2.31 -10.02 -4.62
N LYS A 96 -3.56 -9.75 -5.02
CA LYS A 96 -4.63 -9.27 -4.12
C LYS A 96 -4.85 -10.20 -2.92
N ASN A 97 -4.80 -11.52 -3.12
CA ASN A 97 -5.00 -12.49 -2.04
C ASN A 97 -3.88 -12.40 -0.99
N GLU A 98 -2.64 -12.24 -1.44
CA GLU A 98 -1.51 -12.07 -0.53
C GLU A 98 -1.55 -10.71 0.17
N TYR A 99 -2.01 -9.65 -0.52
CA TYR A 99 -2.22 -8.34 0.08
C TYR A 99 -3.23 -8.40 1.24
N LEU A 100 -4.38 -9.05 1.03
CA LEU A 100 -5.38 -9.24 2.07
C LEU A 100 -4.85 -10.09 3.23
N ALA A 101 -4.14 -11.19 2.95
CA ALA A 101 -3.52 -12.01 3.98
C ALA A 101 -2.47 -11.25 4.81
N ALA A 102 -1.70 -10.37 4.19
CA ALA A 102 -0.77 -9.50 4.91
C ALA A 102 -1.50 -8.51 5.82
N ILE A 103 -2.58 -7.89 5.34
CA ILE A 103 -3.40 -6.98 6.14
C ILE A 103 -4.00 -7.70 7.36
N ASP A 104 -4.54 -8.90 7.16
CA ASP A 104 -5.12 -9.69 8.25
C ASP A 104 -4.05 -10.05 9.30
N ALA A 105 -2.88 -10.53 8.89
CA ALA A 105 -1.77 -10.84 9.80
C ALA A 105 -1.27 -9.60 10.57
N LEU A 106 -1.20 -8.43 9.92
CA LEU A 106 -0.84 -7.17 10.55
C LEU A 106 -1.88 -6.74 11.60
N HIS A 107 -3.17 -6.87 11.28
CA HIS A 107 -4.24 -6.59 12.24
C HIS A 107 -4.23 -7.56 13.43
N GLU A 108 -3.99 -8.86 13.19
CA GLU A 108 -3.83 -9.86 14.25
C GLU A 108 -2.67 -9.54 15.19
N ALA A 109 -1.58 -8.98 14.67
CA ALA A 109 -0.43 -8.49 15.44
C ALA A 109 -0.67 -7.11 16.11
N GLY A 110 -1.85 -6.51 15.95
CA GLY A 110 -2.20 -5.21 16.54
C GLY A 110 -1.65 -3.99 15.78
N ILE A 111 -1.20 -4.17 14.53
CA ILE A 111 -0.69 -3.10 13.67
C ILE A 111 -1.81 -2.58 12.76
N ALA A 112 -2.06 -1.28 12.77
CA ALA A 112 -2.97 -0.65 11.82
C ALA A 112 -2.31 -0.51 10.44
N VAL A 113 -3.09 -0.66 9.37
CA VAL A 113 -2.61 -0.52 7.99
C VAL A 113 -2.97 0.85 7.41
N CYS A 114 -1.98 1.52 6.83
CA CYS A 114 -2.14 2.74 6.04
C CYS A 114 -1.89 2.44 4.56
N ALA A 115 -2.92 2.60 3.73
CA ALA A 115 -2.82 2.42 2.28
C ALA A 115 -2.38 3.72 1.60
N ASP A 116 -1.41 3.62 0.69
CA ASP A 116 -1.05 4.73 -0.20
C ASP A 116 -2.08 4.86 -1.33
N ILE A 117 -2.64 6.06 -1.50
CA ILE A 117 -3.63 6.36 -2.54
C ILE A 117 -3.17 7.58 -3.34
N VAL A 118 -2.74 7.34 -4.58
CA VAL A 118 -2.25 8.38 -5.49
C VAL A 118 -3.36 8.77 -6.46
N LEU A 119 -3.99 9.91 -6.19
CA LEU A 119 -5.11 10.44 -6.99
C LEU A 119 -4.70 11.57 -7.96
N ASN A 120 -3.45 12.02 -7.88
CA ASN A 120 -2.97 13.17 -8.63
C ASN A 120 -2.94 12.93 -10.16
N HIS A 121 -2.68 11.70 -10.60
CA HIS A 121 -2.51 11.39 -12.02
C HIS A 121 -2.88 9.95 -12.37
N ARG A 122 -2.90 9.68 -13.68
CA ARG A 122 -2.94 8.35 -14.29
C ARG A 122 -1.84 8.25 -15.35
N MET A 123 -1.22 7.08 -15.48
CA MET A 123 -0.18 6.77 -16.46
C MET A 123 -0.50 5.49 -17.20
N GLY A 124 -0.04 5.39 -18.45
CA GLY A 124 -0.23 4.18 -19.25
C GLY A 124 -1.63 4.02 -19.83
N ALA A 125 -2.30 5.11 -20.19
CA ALA A 125 -3.58 5.07 -20.88
C ALA A 125 -3.53 4.16 -22.11
N ASP A 126 -4.63 3.45 -22.39
CA ASP A 126 -4.67 2.45 -23.46
C ASP A 126 -4.79 3.06 -24.85
N ALA A 127 -5.23 4.33 -24.93
CA ALA A 127 -5.38 5.06 -26.17
C ALA A 127 -5.09 6.55 -25.97
N THR A 128 -4.87 7.23 -27.09
CA THR A 128 -4.78 8.69 -27.14
C THR A 128 -6.13 9.29 -27.55
N GLU A 129 -6.36 10.54 -27.17
CA GLU A 129 -7.50 11.32 -27.62
C GLU A 129 -7.02 12.68 -28.13
N MET A 130 -7.75 13.22 -29.12
CA MET A 130 -7.48 14.57 -29.61
C MET A 130 -8.05 15.59 -28.62
N VAL A 131 -7.18 16.43 -28.06
CA VAL A 131 -7.59 17.52 -27.18
C VAL A 131 -7.82 18.80 -27.99
N ARG A 132 -8.80 19.62 -27.55
CA ARG A 132 -8.97 20.98 -28.08
C ARG A 132 -7.97 21.89 -27.37
N ALA A 133 -7.21 22.65 -28.15
CA ALA A 133 -6.35 23.72 -27.66
C ALA A 133 -7.16 24.99 -27.36
#